data_AF-A0A524GKM8-F1
#
_entry.id   AF-A0A524GKM8-F1
#
_cell.length_a   1.000
_cell.length_b   1.000
_cell.length_c   1.000
_cell.angle_alpha   90.00
_cell.angle_beta   90.00
_cell.angle_gamma   90.00
#
_symmetry.space_group_name_H-M   'P 1'
#
loop_
_entity.id
_entity.type
_entity.pdbx_description
1 polymer ?
#
loop_
_entity_poly.entity_id
_entity_poly.type
_entity_poly.pdbx_seq_one_letter_code
_entity_poly.pdbx_strand_id
1 'polypeptide(L)' 'MAKIAPFRAVRYNLEKIQDPARVTAPPYDVISPVLQEDLYQRSPFNMVRLILGKI' A
#
# COMPACT_ATOMS: atom_id res chain seq x y z
N MET A 1 29.30 10.25 -14.71
CA MET A 1 28.96 8.81 -14.64
C MET A 1 28.04 8.56 -13.46
N ALA A 2 26.94 7.82 -13.65
CA ALA A 2 26.04 7.47 -12.54
C ALA A 2 26.73 6.45 -11.60
N LYS A 3 26.63 6.65 -10.28
CA LYS A 3 27.07 5.67 -9.28
C LYS A 3 25.94 4.66 -9.05
N ILE A 4 26.22 3.38 -9.30
CA ILE A 4 25.27 2.28 -9.07
C ILE A 4 25.72 1.53 -7.81
N ALA A 5 24.83 1.39 -6.85
CA ALA A 5 25.08 0.66 -5.60
C ALA A 5 23.85 -0.18 -5.22
N PRO A 6 24.03 -1.37 -4.62
CA PRO A 6 22.92 -2.16 -4.12
C PRO A 6 22.27 -1.46 -2.92
N PHE A 7 20.98 -1.72 -2.71
CA PHE A 7 20.25 -1.33 -1.51
C PHE A 7 19.53 -2.53 -0.91
N ARG A 8 19.26 -2.47 0.39
CA ARG A 8 18.50 -3.53 1.07
C ARG A 8 17.03 -3.45 0.67
N ALA A 9 16.53 -4.48 0.01
CA ALA A 9 15.11 -4.60 -0.32
C ALA A 9 14.27 -4.76 0.96
N VAL A 10 13.03 -4.28 0.91
CA VAL A 10 12.01 -4.49 1.94
C VAL A 10 10.96 -5.47 1.45
N ARG A 11 10.38 -6.24 2.37
CA ARG A 11 9.27 -7.18 2.10
C ARG A 11 8.14 -6.92 3.10
N TYR A 12 6.95 -7.40 2.79
CA TYR A 12 5.84 -7.39 3.75
C TYR A 12 6.20 -8.19 5.00
N ASN A 13 5.77 -7.69 6.16
CA ASN A 13 5.87 -8.42 7.42
C ASN A 13 4.75 -9.46 7.48
N LEU A 14 5.07 -10.74 7.20
CA LEU A 14 4.10 -11.83 7.14
C LEU A 14 3.55 -12.25 8.53
N GLU A 15 4.24 -11.90 9.62
CA GLU A 15 3.70 -12.12 10.98
C GLU A 15 2.51 -11.20 11.27
N LYS A 16 2.52 -10.00 10.68
CA LYS A 16 1.43 -9.01 10.81
C LYS A 16 0.43 -9.07 9.66
N ILE A 17 0.87 -9.46 8.48
CA ILE A 17 0.09 -9.41 7.22
C ILE A 17 0.23 -10.77 6.53
N GLN A 18 -0.68 -11.68 6.85
CA GLN A 18 -0.68 -13.02 6.27
C GLN A 18 -1.01 -13.02 4.77
N ASP A 19 -1.85 -12.08 4.32
CA ASP A 19 -2.22 -11.90 2.92
C ASP A 19 -1.93 -10.46 2.45
N PRO A 20 -0.85 -10.26 1.66
CA PRO A 20 -0.52 -8.95 1.09
C PRO A 20 -1.63 -8.34 0.24
N ALA A 21 -2.49 -9.13 -0.42
CA ALA A 21 -3.57 -8.60 -1.25
C ALA A 21 -4.63 -7.83 -0.46
N ARG A 22 -4.68 -8.00 0.87
CA ARG A 22 -5.57 -7.23 1.75
C ARG A 22 -5.05 -5.83 2.07
N VAL A 23 -3.75 -5.60 1.90
CA VAL A 23 -3.08 -4.33 2.23
C VAL A 23 -2.59 -3.56 1.01
N THR A 24 -2.74 -4.11 -0.19
CA THR A 24 -2.46 -3.40 -1.44
C THR A 24 -3.66 -2.55 -1.87
N ALA A 25 -3.39 -1.60 -2.75
CA ALA A 25 -4.37 -0.75 -3.42
C ALA A 25 -3.95 -0.57 -4.89
N PRO A 26 -4.90 -0.33 -5.81
CA PRO A 26 -4.57 0.14 -7.15
C PRO A 26 -3.98 1.56 -7.09
N PRO A 27 -3.42 2.07 -8.21
CA PRO A 27 -2.96 3.46 -8.31
C PRO A 27 -4.04 4.48 -7.91
N TYR A 28 -3.64 5.59 -7.27
CA TYR A 28 -4.57 6.56 -6.66
C TYR A 28 -5.50 7.24 -7.68
N ASP A 29 -5.06 7.37 -8.92
CA ASP A 29 -5.76 8.01 -10.03
C ASP A 29 -6.96 7.20 -10.56
N VAL A 30 -7.03 5.91 -10.22
CA VAL A 30 -8.17 5.04 -10.56
C VAL A 30 -9.07 4.72 -9.35
N ILE A 31 -8.76 5.23 -8.16
CA ILE A 31 -9.52 4.97 -6.94
C ILE A 31 -10.70 5.94 -6.83
N SER A 32 -11.92 5.41 -6.86
CA SER A 32 -13.13 6.19 -6.55
C SER A 32 -13.29 6.42 -5.03
N PRO A 33 -14.09 7.41 -4.58
CA PRO A 33 -14.35 7.61 -3.15
C PRO A 33 -14.95 6.38 -2.44
N VAL A 34 -15.81 5.63 -3.13
CA VAL A 34 -16.41 4.40 -2.58
C VAL A 34 -15.33 3.33 -2.41
N LEU A 35 -14.50 3.11 -3.44
CA LEU A 35 -13.40 2.15 -3.35
C LEU A 35 -12.36 2.56 -2.29
N GLN A 36 -12.12 3.85 -2.12
CA GLN A 36 -11.24 4.37 -1.07
C GLN A 36 -11.78 3.94 0.30
N GLU A 37 -13.07 4.10 0.56
CA GLU A 37 -13.68 3.66 1.82
C GLU A 37 -13.53 2.15 2.03
N ASP A 38 -13.85 1.35 1.00
CA ASP A 38 -13.73 -0.11 1.08
C ASP A 38 -12.29 -0.54 1.41
N LEU A 39 -11.29 0.09 0.79
CA LEU A 39 -9.87 -0.16 1.06
C LEU A 39 -9.46 0.25 2.49
N TYR A 40 -10.02 1.35 3.00
CA TYR A 40 -9.80 1.78 4.39
C TYR A 40 -10.33 0.76 5.40
N GLN A 41 -11.50 0.19 5.13
CA GLN A 41 -12.14 -0.83 5.97
C GLN A 41 -11.46 -2.21 5.84
N ARG A 42 -10.87 -2.52 4.69
CA ARG A 42 -10.25 -3.82 4.42
C ARG A 42 -9.09 -4.16 5.36
N SER A 43 -8.30 -3.14 5.75
CA SER A 43 -7.20 -3.28 6.70
C SER A 43 -6.72 -1.92 7.24
N PRO A 44 -6.33 -1.84 8.54
CA PRO A 44 -5.64 -0.66 9.07
C PRO A 44 -4.27 -0.41 8.42
N PHE A 45 -3.69 -1.41 7.76
CA PHE A 45 -2.39 -1.31 7.07
C PHE A 45 -2.52 -1.15 5.55
N ASN A 46 -3.72 -0.88 5.01
CA ASN A 46 -3.89 -0.75 3.57
C ASN A 46 -3.15 0.46 2.99
N MET A 47 -2.46 0.24 1.86
CA MET A 47 -1.65 1.21 1.12
C MET A 47 -2.41 2.50 0.77
N VAL A 48 -3.73 2.45 0.62
CA VAL A 48 -4.57 3.61 0.33
C VAL A 48 -4.35 4.76 1.33
N ARG A 49 -4.01 4.44 2.58
CA ARG A 49 -3.74 5.42 3.64
C ARG A 49 -2.47 6.25 3.37
N LEU A 50 -1.56 5.73 2.56
CA LEU A 50 -0.31 6.39 2.17
C LEU A 50 -0.44 7.12 0.83
N ILE A 51 -1.08 6.49 -0.16
CA ILE A 51 -1.14 7.01 -1.53
C ILE A 51 -2.35 7.92 -1.79
N LEU A 52 -3.41 7.79 -0.99
CA LEU A 52 -4.63 8.59 -1.07
C LEU A 52 -5.26 8.72 0.34
N GLY A 53 -4.52 9.36 1.24
CA GLY A 53 -4.92 9.58 2.63
C GLY A 53 -6.17 10.46 2.79
N LYS A 54 -7.01 10.20 3.80
CA LYS A 54 -8.05 11.12 4.25
C LYS A 54 -7.44 12.08 5.28
N ILE A 55 -7.81 13.37 5.21
CA ILE A 55 -7.38 14.42 6.14
C ILE A 55 -8.33 14.46 7.34
#